data_AF-A0A9D8LEU5-F1
#
_entry.id   AF-A0A9D8LEU5-F1
#
_cell.length_a   1.000
_cell.length_b   1.000
_cell.length_c   1.000
_cell.angle_alpha   90.00
_cell.angle_beta   90.00
_cell.angle_gamma   90.00
#
_symmetry.space_group_name_H-M   'P 1'
#
loop_
_entity.id
_entity.type
_entity.pdbx_description
1 polymer ?
#
loop_
_entity_poly.entity_id
_entity_poly.type
_entity_poly.pdbx_seq_one_letter_code
_entity_poly.pdbx_strand_id
1 'polypeptide(L)'
;RTYDYIAKLIKGKESTDQLSGPIRIAQVSGMVASSGGLLALINLAAILSVSIGLMNLFPVPMLDGGHLMFYAVEAARGRPLSERAQEIGFRVGLGLVLMLMLFVTWNDLVHVRSLL
;
A
#
# COMPACT_ATOMS: atom_id res chain seq x y z
N ARG A 1 25.22 0.01 -10.31
CA ARG A 1 24.24 0.99 -9.79
C ARG A 1 22.91 0.34 -9.41
N THR A 2 22.32 -0.55 -10.24
CA THR A 2 21.08 -1.28 -9.89
C THR A 2 21.27 -2.35 -8.80
N TYR A 3 22.40 -3.06 -8.80
CA TYR A 3 22.72 -4.08 -7.78
C TYR A 3 22.83 -3.50 -6.36
N ASP A 4 23.36 -2.30 -6.21
CA ASP A 4 23.44 -1.62 -4.91
C ASP A 4 22.07 -1.21 -4.36
N TYR A 5 21.12 -0.90 -5.25
CA TYR A 5 19.75 -0.54 -4.87
C TYR A 5 19.00 -1.76 -4.31
N ILE A 6 19.15 -2.91 -4.98
CA ILE A 6 18.55 -4.18 -4.54
C ILE A 6 19.21 -4.66 -3.23
N ALA A 7 20.52 -4.50 -3.08
CA ALA A 7 21.24 -4.85 -1.86
C ALA A 7 20.87 -3.94 -0.66
N LYS A 8 20.48 -2.68 -0.89
CA LYS A 8 20.01 -1.76 0.16
C LYS A 8 18.57 -2.03 0.58
N LEU A 9 17.70 -2.42 -0.35
CA LEU A 9 16.35 -2.92 -0.09
C LEU A 9 16.36 -4.15 0.82
N ILE A 10 17.29 -5.10 0.58
CA ILE A 10 17.41 -6.33 1.38
C ILE A 10 18.06 -6.08 2.76
N LYS A 11 18.90 -5.03 2.89
CA LYS A 11 19.57 -4.65 4.15
C LYS A 11 18.73 -3.80 5.10
N GLY A 12 17.45 -3.53 4.79
CA GLY A 12 16.58 -2.72 5.67
C GLY A 12 17.05 -1.27 5.86
N LYS A 13 17.86 -0.75 4.92
CA LYS A 13 18.38 0.63 4.94
C LYS A 13 17.70 1.54 3.92
N GLU A 14 16.51 1.18 3.49
CA GLU A 14 15.54 2.12 2.94
C GLU A 14 14.63 2.49 4.09
N SER A 15 14.77 3.72 4.54
CA SER A 15 14.05 4.33 5.64
C SER A 15 12.56 4.03 5.52
N THR A 16 11.96 3.62 6.63
CA THR A 16 10.50 3.55 6.81
C THR A 16 9.81 4.88 6.44
N ASP A 17 10.57 5.96 6.22
CA ASP A 17 10.14 7.24 5.64
C ASP A 17 9.45 7.19 4.27
N GLN A 18 9.65 6.17 3.43
CA GLN A 18 8.96 6.12 2.13
C GLN A 18 7.54 5.57 2.21
N LEU A 19 7.19 4.89 3.31
CA LEU A 19 5.81 4.53 3.60
C LEU A 19 5.12 5.77 4.17
N SER A 20 4.55 6.59 3.28
CA SER A 20 3.73 7.74 3.68
C SER A 20 2.44 7.21 4.32
N GLY A 21 2.35 7.31 5.64
CA GLY A 21 1.12 6.93 6.32
C GLY A 21 0.03 8.01 6.24
N PRO A 22 -1.19 7.70 6.74
CA PRO A 22 -2.34 8.58 6.65
C PRO A 22 -2.10 9.98 7.25
N ILE A 23 -1.32 10.07 8.33
CA ILE A 23 -1.05 11.34 9.01
C ILE A 23 -0.12 12.19 8.13
N ARG A 24 0.93 11.59 7.56
CA ARG A 24 1.85 12.29 6.66
C ARG A 24 1.14 12.73 5.37
N ILE A 25 0.23 11.92 4.82
CA ILE A 25 -0.61 12.31 3.68
C ILE A 25 -1.45 13.55 4.02
N ALA A 26 -2.05 13.61 5.22
CA ALA A 26 -2.80 14.79 5.66
C ALA A 26 -1.91 16.04 5.78
N GLN A 27 -0.70 15.91 6.34
CA GLN A 27 0.27 17.00 6.45
C GLN A 27 0.70 17.52 5.06
N VAL A 28 1.08 16.62 4.16
CA VAL A 28 1.47 16.97 2.78
C VAL A 28 0.30 17.63 2.04
N SER A 29 -0.92 17.14 2.21
CA SER A 29 -2.11 17.74 1.62
C SER A 29 -2.32 19.18 2.12
N GLY A 30 -2.12 19.43 3.41
CA GLY A 30 -2.16 20.79 3.99
C GLY A 30 -1.11 21.72 3.40
N MET A 31 0.14 21.26 3.29
CA MET A 31 1.22 22.04 2.68
C MET A 31 0.95 22.35 1.20
N VAL A 32 0.47 21.37 0.43
CA VAL A 32 0.11 21.53 -0.99
C VAL A 32 -1.06 22.49 -1.15
N ALA A 33 -2.07 22.42 -0.27
CA ALA A 33 -3.19 23.36 -0.26
C ALA A 33 -2.73 24.80 0.00
N SER A 34 -1.85 25.01 0.99
CA SER A 34 -1.37 26.34 1.35
C SER A 34 -0.43 26.95 0.31
N SER A 35 0.36 26.14 -0.39
CA SER A 35 1.36 26.61 -1.35
C SER A 35 0.84 26.72 -2.79
N GLY A 36 -0.01 25.78 -3.22
CA GLY A 36 -0.45 25.65 -4.61
C GLY A 36 -1.97 25.73 -4.83
N GLY A 37 -2.75 25.93 -3.75
CA GLY A 37 -4.20 26.08 -3.83
C GLY A 37 -4.93 24.85 -4.36
N LEU A 38 -6.14 25.05 -4.89
CA LEU A 38 -7.03 23.98 -5.32
C LEU A 38 -6.47 23.13 -6.47
N LEU A 39 -5.77 23.76 -7.42
CA LEU A 39 -5.26 23.05 -8.60
C LEU A 39 -4.14 22.07 -8.23
N ALA A 40 -3.28 22.44 -7.27
CA ALA A 40 -2.26 21.55 -6.73
C ALA A 40 -2.87 20.40 -5.91
N LEU A 41 -3.95 20.65 -5.17
CA LEU A 41 -4.70 19.59 -4.48
C LEU A 41 -5.31 18.58 -5.45
N ILE A 42 -5.90 19.04 -6.55
CA ILE A 42 -6.42 18.14 -7.60
C ILE A 42 -5.29 17.30 -8.18
N ASN A 43 -4.12 17.89 -8.42
CA ASN A 43 -2.96 17.15 -8.91
C ASN A 43 -2.47 16.09 -7.90
N LEU A 44 -2.35 16.45 -6.62
CA LEU A 44 -2.01 15.51 -5.56
C LEU A 44 -3.03 14.36 -5.48
N ALA A 45 -4.33 14.67 -5.51
CA ALA A 45 -5.39 13.68 -5.48
C ALA A 45 -5.32 12.75 -6.70
N ALA A 46 -5.01 13.27 -7.88
CA ALA A 46 -4.83 12.46 -9.10
C ALA A 46 -3.66 11.49 -8.95
N ILE A 47 -2.51 11.95 -8.45
CA ILE A 47 -1.32 11.10 -8.23
C ILE A 47 -1.62 10.00 -7.19
N LEU A 48 -2.23 10.37 -6.05
CA LEU A 48 -2.61 9.42 -5.01
C LEU A 48 -3.64 8.40 -5.53
N SER A 49 -4.64 8.85 -6.29
CA SER A 49 -5.67 8.00 -6.88
C SER A 49 -5.08 6.96 -7.83
N VAL A 50 -4.21 7.38 -8.75
CA VAL A 50 -3.51 6.45 -9.66
C VAL A 50 -2.66 5.46 -8.86
N SER A 51 -1.95 5.93 -7.85
CA SER A 51 -1.09 5.08 -7.01
C SER A 51 -1.90 4.04 -6.23
N ILE A 52 -3.01 4.42 -5.62
CA ILE A 52 -3.92 3.50 -4.89
C ILE A 52 -4.59 2.54 -5.87
N GLY A 53 -5.02 3.02 -7.03
CA GLY A 53 -5.60 2.18 -8.08
C GLY A 53 -4.62 1.11 -8.57
N LEU A 54 -3.35 1.47 -8.79
CA LEU A 54 -2.30 0.50 -9.10
C LEU A 54 -2.03 -0.45 -7.93
N MET A 55 -2.06 0.05 -6.69
CA MET A 55 -1.89 -0.81 -5.51
C MET A 55 -3.02 -1.84 -5.35
N ASN A 56 -4.26 -1.48 -5.68
CA ASN A 56 -5.40 -2.41 -5.66
C ASN A 56 -5.26 -3.55 -6.67
N LEU A 57 -4.43 -3.41 -7.71
CA LEU A 57 -4.16 -4.46 -8.68
C LEU A 57 -3.06 -5.44 -8.23
N PHE A 58 -2.38 -5.20 -7.09
CA PHE A 58 -1.45 -6.19 -6.56
C PHE A 58 -2.17 -7.48 -6.16
N PRO A 59 -1.48 -8.64 -6.23
CA PRO A 59 -2.06 -9.95 -5.92
C PRO A 59 -2.15 -10.17 -4.41
N VAL A 60 -2.84 -9.28 -3.70
CA VAL A 60 -3.13 -9.38 -2.28
C VAL A 60 -4.57 -9.88 -2.14
N PRO A 61 -4.81 -11.04 -1.50
CA PRO A 61 -6.16 -11.50 -1.21
C PRO A 61 -6.94 -10.40 -0.49
N MET A 62 -8.21 -10.16 -0.85
CA MET A 62 -9.07 -9.02 -0.44
C MET A 62 -9.02 -7.77 -1.32
N LEU A 63 -7.95 -7.53 -2.09
CA LEU A 63 -7.92 -6.47 -3.10
C LEU A 63 -8.44 -6.98 -4.46
N ASP A 64 -8.76 -6.06 -5.37
CA ASP A 64 -9.24 -6.37 -6.73
C ASP A 64 -8.24 -7.29 -7.47
N GLY A 65 -6.93 -7.05 -7.32
CA GLY A 65 -5.86 -7.88 -7.86
C GLY A 65 -5.77 -9.27 -7.22
N GLY A 66 -6.29 -9.45 -6.00
CA GLY A 66 -6.43 -10.75 -5.36
C GLY A 66 -7.41 -11.66 -6.09
N HIS A 67 -8.49 -11.11 -6.64
CA HIS A 67 -9.41 -11.86 -7.50
C HIS A 67 -8.74 -12.27 -8.80
N LEU A 68 -7.99 -11.36 -9.44
CA LEU A 68 -7.19 -11.68 -10.64
C LEU A 68 -6.17 -12.79 -10.35
N MET A 69 -5.54 -12.78 -9.18
CA MET A 69 -4.65 -13.84 -8.73
C MET A 69 -5.40 -15.18 -8.61
N PHE A 70 -6.58 -15.20 -7.99
CA PHE A 70 -7.38 -16.43 -7.89
C PHE A 70 -7.78 -16.96 -9.27
N TYR A 71 -8.21 -16.11 -10.19
CA TYR A 71 -8.52 -16.52 -11.56
C TYR A 71 -7.29 -17.03 -12.32
N ALA A 72 -6.13 -16.41 -12.14
CA ALA A 72 -4.88 -16.91 -12.73
C ALA A 72 -4.53 -18.30 -12.20
N VAL A 73 -4.72 -18.55 -10.90
CA VAL A 73 -4.53 -19.87 -10.28
C VAL A 73 -5.56 -20.87 -10.82
N GLU A 74 -6.83 -20.49 -10.95
CA GLU A 74 -7.87 -21.36 -11.51
C GLU A 74 -7.61 -21.71 -12.97
N ALA A 75 -7.17 -20.74 -13.78
CA ALA A 75 -6.77 -20.94 -15.16
C ALA A 75 -5.59 -21.92 -15.28
N ALA A 76 -4.58 -21.77 -14.43
CA ALA A 76 -3.44 -22.70 -14.39
C ALA A 76 -3.83 -24.10 -13.90
N ARG A 77 -4.78 -24.20 -12.97
CA ARG A 77 -5.22 -25.47 -12.35
C ARG A 77 -6.33 -26.18 -13.15
N GLY A 78 -6.99 -25.49 -14.08
CA GLY A 78 -8.10 -25.99 -14.89
C GLY A 78 -9.38 -26.30 -14.10
N ARG A 79 -9.45 -25.91 -12.82
CA ARG A 79 -10.60 -26.16 -11.93
C ARG A 79 -10.73 -25.05 -10.89
N PRO A 80 -11.97 -24.69 -10.49
CA PRO A 80 -12.21 -23.62 -9.54
C PRO A 80 -11.52 -23.89 -8.18
N LEU A 81 -11.16 -22.83 -7.48
CA LEU A 81 -10.69 -22.88 -6.11
C LEU A 81 -11.86 -23.26 -5.19
N SER A 82 -11.60 -24.11 -4.20
CA SER A 82 -12.61 -24.46 -3.20
C SER A 82 -12.94 -23.23 -2.35
N GLU A 83 -14.20 -23.09 -1.93
CA GLU A 83 -14.67 -22.00 -1.06
C GLU A 83 -13.77 -21.82 0.19
N ARG A 84 -13.38 -22.92 0.83
CA ARG A 84 -12.46 -22.90 1.99
C ARG A 84 -11.10 -22.26 1.68
N ALA A 85 -10.57 -22.48 0.47
CA ALA A 85 -9.28 -21.92 0.08
C ALA A 85 -9.38 -20.41 -0.19
N GLN A 86 -10.47 -19.97 -0.81
CA GLN A 86 -10.76 -18.55 -0.99
C GLN A 86 -10.97 -17.86 0.36
N GLU A 87 -11.75 -18.46 1.26
CA GLU A 87 -12.01 -17.93 2.60
C GLU A 87 -10.72 -17.78 3.43
N ILE A 88 -9.85 -18.79 3.43
CA ILE A 88 -8.53 -18.70 4.08
C ILE A 88 -7.70 -17.59 3.43
N GLY A 89 -7.69 -17.51 2.10
CA GLY A 89 -7.02 -16.45 1.36
C GLY A 89 -7.48 -15.07 1.82
N PHE A 90 -8.79 -14.80 1.84
CA PHE A 90 -9.35 -13.52 2.30
C PHE A 90 -9.00 -13.21 3.75
N ARG A 91 -9.09 -14.19 4.66
CA ARG A 91 -8.73 -13.98 6.08
C ARG A 91 -7.26 -13.62 6.25
N VAL A 92 -6.37 -14.29 5.52
CA VAL A 92 -4.93 -13.96 5.51
C VAL A 92 -4.70 -12.57 4.93
N GLY A 93 -5.34 -12.27 3.79
CA GLY A 93 -5.26 -10.96 3.15
C GLY A 93 -5.72 -9.82 4.04
N LEU A 94 -6.87 -9.97 4.70
CA LEU A 94 -7.38 -9.03 5.69
C LEU A 94 -6.39 -8.84 6.85
N GLY A 95 -5.86 -9.94 7.40
CA GLY A 95 -4.87 -9.89 8.45
C GLY A 95 -3.61 -9.10 8.04
N LEU A 96 -3.11 -9.32 6.82
CA LEU A 96 -1.96 -8.60 6.27
C LEU A 96 -2.25 -7.10 6.10
N VAL A 97 -3.40 -6.74 5.53
CA VAL A 97 -3.79 -5.33 5.33
C VAL A 97 -3.96 -4.62 6.67
N LEU A 98 -4.63 -5.24 7.64
CA LEU A 98 -4.78 -4.69 8.98
C LEU A 98 -3.43 -4.53 9.69
N MET A 99 -2.56 -5.53 9.60
CA MET A 99 -1.21 -5.47 10.16
C MET A 99 -0.40 -4.32 9.54
N LEU A 100 -0.46 -4.16 8.22
CA LEU A 100 0.21 -3.07 7.52
C LEU A 100 -0.36 -1.70 7.92
N MET A 101 -1.69 -1.59 8.01
CA MET A 101 -2.36 -0.36 8.45
C MET A 101 -1.88 0.03 9.85
N LEU A 102 -1.90 -0.91 10.80
CA LEU A 102 -1.42 -0.66 12.16
C LEU A 102 0.07 -0.30 12.19
N PHE A 103 0.90 -1.00 11.41
CA PHE A 103 2.34 -0.72 11.33
C PHE A 103 2.63 0.68 10.79
N VAL A 104 1.99 1.07 9.69
CA VAL A 104 2.16 2.38 9.06
C VAL A 104 1.62 3.49 9.97
N THR A 105 0.43 3.31 10.57
CA THR A 105 -0.11 4.28 11.53
C THR A 105 0.79 4.40 12.76
N TRP A 106 1.31 3.30 13.30
CA TRP A 106 2.24 3.35 14.43
C TRP A 106 3.53 4.10 14.07
N ASN A 107 4.08 3.85 12.88
CA ASN A 107 5.26 4.56 12.39
C ASN A 107 5.01 6.07 12.26
N ASP A 108 3.86 6.46 11.70
CA ASP A 108 3.42 7.86 11.63
C ASP A 108 3.36 8.49 13.04
N LEU A 109 2.76 7.83 14.02
CA LEU A 109 2.67 8.34 15.40
C LEU A 109 4.05 8.55 16.02
N VAL A 110 4.97 7.59 15.86
CA VAL A 110 6.34 7.70 16.38
C VAL A 110 7.06 8.87 15.73
N HIS A 111 6.93 9.02 14.42
CA HIS A 111 7.56 10.11 13.67
C HIS A 111 7.02 11.49 14.11
N VAL A 112 5.69 11.65 14.21
CA VAL A 112 5.07 12.90 14.67
C VAL A 112 5.50 13.22 16.11
N ARG A 113 5.54 12.23 17.01
CA ARG A 113 6.00 12.44 18.38
C ARG A 113 7.47 12.85 18.46
N SER A 114 8.32 12.41 17.53
CA SER A 114 9.73 12.80 17.49
C SER A 114 9.99 14.23 17.00
N LEU A 115 8.98 14.87 16.39
CA LEU A 115 9.04 16.27 15.93
C LEU A 115 8.51 17.27 16.98
N LEU A 116 7.84 16.79 18.04
CA LEU A 116 7.36 17.57 19.18
C LEU A 116 8.38 17.55 20.33
#